data_AF-U1ZY71-F1
#
_entry.id   AF-U1ZY71-F1
#
_cell.length_a   1.000
_cell.length_b   1.000
_cell.length_c   1.000
_cell.angle_alpha   90.00
_cell.angle_beta   90.00
_cell.angle_gamma   90.00
#
_symmetry.space_group_name_H-M   'P 1'
#
loop_
_entity.id
_entity.type
_entity.pdbx_description
1 polymer ?
#
loop_
_entity_poly.entity_id
_entity_poly.type
_entity_poly.pdbx_seq_one_letter_code
_entity_poly.pdbx_strand_id
1 'polypeptide(L)'
;MSFPPNLSPPLTFAEVDKSPLSIRAKALVFVDPRSRQLRERAEALASGNQALLIRGETGTGKELLARYIHRHSERGGLFVAVSSGAISPQWGEAELFGHVAGAHVGGASSRAGWFGSA
;
A
#
# COMPACT_ATOMS: atom_id res chain seq x y z
N MET A 1 -30.76 -9.29 21.45
CA MET A 1 -30.67 -8.65 20.13
C MET A 1 -29.71 -9.50 19.29
N SER A 2 -30.24 -10.31 18.38
CA SER A 2 -29.47 -11.31 17.62
C SER A 2 -28.69 -10.66 16.49
N PHE A 3 -27.40 -11.00 16.39
CA PHE A 3 -26.53 -10.63 15.28
C PHE A 3 -26.90 -11.44 14.02
N PRO A 4 -26.87 -10.84 12.82
CA PRO A 4 -27.13 -11.58 11.58
C PRO A 4 -25.99 -12.59 11.29
N PRO A 5 -26.30 -13.80 10.79
CA PRO A 5 -25.35 -14.92 10.74
C PRO A 5 -24.36 -14.91 9.56
N ASN A 6 -24.25 -13.84 8.77
CA ASN A 6 -23.63 -13.90 7.45
C ASN A 6 -22.60 -12.78 7.14
N LEU A 7 -21.80 -12.41 8.14
CA LEU A 7 -20.63 -11.56 7.93
C LEU A 7 -19.40 -12.45 7.82
N SER A 8 -18.83 -12.56 6.62
CA SER A 8 -17.48 -13.08 6.43
C SER A 8 -16.53 -12.35 7.38
N PRO A 9 -15.59 -13.04 8.04
CA PRO A 9 -14.68 -12.39 8.97
C PRO A 9 -13.90 -11.29 8.25
N PRO A 10 -13.62 -10.16 8.93
CA PRO A 10 -12.84 -9.07 8.35
C PRO A 10 -11.50 -9.58 7.83
N LEU A 11 -11.12 -9.16 6.61
CA LEU A 11 -9.81 -9.47 6.06
C LEU A 11 -8.75 -8.78 6.90
N THR A 12 -8.13 -9.55 7.78
CA THR A 12 -7.16 -9.04 8.74
C THR A 12 -5.77 -9.18 8.14
N PHE A 13 -4.98 -8.12 8.20
CA PHE A 13 -3.59 -8.14 7.74
C PHE A 13 -2.70 -8.54 8.92
N ALA A 14 -2.18 -9.76 8.91
CA ALA A 14 -1.35 -10.30 9.99
C ALA A 14 0.09 -9.74 9.98
N GLU A 15 0.63 -9.36 8.81
CA GLU A 15 2.02 -8.93 8.64
C GLU A 15 2.24 -7.41 8.74
N VAL A 16 1.42 -6.72 9.55
CA VAL A 16 1.51 -5.26 9.73
C VAL A 16 2.88 -4.84 10.28
N ASP A 17 3.56 -5.72 11.01
CA ASP A 17 4.85 -5.42 11.65
C ASP A 17 6.04 -5.26 10.68
N LYS A 18 5.94 -5.74 9.43
CA LYS A 18 7.03 -5.63 8.44
C LYS A 18 7.00 -4.35 7.62
N SER A 19 5.95 -3.54 7.73
CA SER A 19 5.82 -2.27 7.01
C SER A 19 5.91 -1.12 8.02
N PRO A 20 7.03 -0.38 8.07
CA PRO A 20 7.31 0.57 9.15
C PRO A 20 6.37 1.78 9.22
N LEU A 21 5.35 1.91 8.33
CA LEU A 21 4.65 3.17 8.11
C LEU A 21 3.12 3.15 8.00
N SER A 22 2.39 2.08 8.34
CA SER A 22 0.93 2.24 8.45
C SER A 22 0.25 1.42 9.56
N ILE A 23 0.18 2.02 10.74
CA ILE A 23 -0.67 1.56 11.83
C ILE A 23 -1.81 2.57 11.95
N ARG A 24 -2.93 2.37 11.24
CA ARG A 24 -4.24 2.94 11.64
C ARG A 24 -5.46 2.06 11.35
N ALA A 25 -5.41 1.11 10.42
CA ALA A 25 -6.54 0.20 10.18
C ALA A 25 -6.05 -1.23 9.89
N LYS A 26 -6.58 -2.21 10.64
CA LYS A 26 -6.13 -3.62 10.60
C LYS A 26 -6.98 -4.53 9.72
N ALA A 27 -8.11 -4.03 9.21
CA ALA A 27 -9.09 -4.82 8.51
C ALA A 27 -9.74 -4.07 7.33
N LEU A 28 -9.99 -4.80 6.25
CA LEU A 28 -10.79 -4.35 5.11
C LEU A 28 -12.05 -5.21 5.02
N VAL A 29 -13.23 -4.59 4.91
CA VAL A 29 -14.53 -5.29 4.90
C VAL A 29 -15.37 -4.82 3.71
N PHE A 30 -15.97 -5.77 2.99
CA PHE A 30 -16.80 -5.51 1.82
C PHE A 30 -18.22 -6.05 2.06
N VAL A 31 -19.11 -5.21 2.61
CA VAL A 31 -20.47 -5.62 3.02
C VAL A 31 -21.51 -5.32 1.95
N ASP A 32 -21.51 -4.11 1.40
CA ASP A 32 -22.50 -3.66 0.43
C ASP A 32 -22.19 -4.17 -1.00
N PRO A 33 -23.19 -4.20 -1.90
CA PRO A 33 -23.01 -4.72 -3.26
C PRO A 33 -21.90 -4.01 -4.06
N ARG A 34 -21.69 -2.69 -3.86
CA ARG A 34 -20.68 -1.94 -4.62
C ARG A 34 -19.27 -2.28 -4.13
N SER A 35 -19.09 -2.41 -2.82
CA SER A 35 -17.79 -2.82 -2.26
C SER A 35 -17.46 -4.28 -2.62
N ARG A 36 -18.44 -5.18 -2.72
CA ARG A 36 -18.23 -6.54 -3.24
C ARG A 36 -17.78 -6.56 -4.71
N GLN A 37 -18.40 -5.76 -5.57
CA GLN A 37 -17.95 -5.62 -6.96
C GLN A 37 -16.54 -5.02 -7.06
N LEU A 38 -16.21 -4.08 -6.16
CA LEU A 38 -14.86 -3.52 -6.08
C LEU A 38 -13.82 -4.60 -5.72
N ARG A 39 -14.15 -5.48 -4.77
CA ARG A 39 -13.30 -6.63 -4.40
C ARG A 39 -13.05 -7.55 -5.59
N GLU A 40 -14.11 -7.93 -6.32
CA GLU A 40 -14.00 -8.80 -7.50
C GLU A 40 -13.12 -8.18 -8.60
N ARG A 41 -13.29 -6.88 -8.86
CA ARG A 41 -12.43 -6.17 -9.81
C ARG A 41 -10.99 -6.10 -9.33
N ALA A 42 -10.77 -5.86 -8.04
CA ALA A 42 -9.43 -5.82 -7.46
C ALA A 42 -8.71 -7.16 -7.60
N GLU A 43 -9.40 -8.28 -7.34
CA GLU A 43 -8.87 -9.64 -7.52
C GLU A 43 -8.55 -9.96 -8.98
N ALA A 44 -9.46 -9.62 -9.90
CA ALA A 44 -9.24 -9.83 -11.34
C ALA A 44 -8.05 -9.02 -11.87
N LEU A 45 -7.79 -7.83 -11.31
CA LEU A 45 -6.66 -6.98 -11.68
C LEU A 45 -5.35 -7.37 -10.98
N ALA A 46 -5.42 -8.11 -9.87
CA ALA A 46 -4.25 -8.48 -9.06
C ALA A 46 -3.30 -9.44 -9.80
N SER A 47 -3.82 -10.31 -10.67
CA SER A 47 -3.01 -11.18 -11.53
C SER A 47 -2.23 -10.43 -12.61
N GLY A 48 -2.57 -9.17 -12.88
CA GLY A 48 -1.92 -8.34 -13.89
C GLY A 48 -0.66 -7.64 -13.39
N ASN A 49 0.29 -7.42 -14.31
CA ASN A 49 1.49 -6.62 -14.03
C ASN A 49 1.29 -5.10 -14.31
N GLN A 50 0.10 -4.66 -14.72
CA GLN A 50 -0.16 -3.23 -14.94
C GLN A 50 -0.14 -2.39 -13.66
N ALA A 51 0.15 -1.10 -13.81
CA ALA A 51 -0.06 -0.11 -12.75
C ALA A 51 -1.55 0.13 -12.52
N LEU A 52 -1.96 0.34 -11.27
CA LEU A 52 -3.35 0.53 -10.88
C LEU A 52 -3.55 1.91 -10.22
N LEU A 53 -4.62 2.60 -10.62
CA LEU A 53 -5.03 3.87 -10.02
C LEU A 53 -6.29 3.67 -9.17
N ILE A 54 -6.14 3.78 -7.85
CA ILE A 54 -7.25 3.70 -6.91
C ILE A 54 -7.79 5.10 -6.62
N ARG A 55 -9.04 5.37 -6.99
CA ARG A 55 -9.72 6.65 -6.76
C ARG A 55 -10.74 6.53 -5.62
N GLY A 56 -10.83 7.58 -4.82
CA GLY A 56 -11.79 7.66 -3.72
C GLY A 56 -11.41 8.76 -2.72
N GLU A 57 -12.36 9.14 -1.88
CA GLU A 57 -12.20 10.19 -0.88
C GLU A 57 -11.14 9.85 0.19
N THR A 58 -10.67 10.85 0.90
CA THR A 58 -9.74 10.65 2.03
C THR A 58 -10.41 9.78 3.10
N GLY A 59 -9.70 8.76 3.59
CA GLY A 59 -10.22 7.87 4.63
C GLY A 59 -11.01 6.64 4.14
N THR A 60 -11.22 6.46 2.83
CA THR A 60 -11.97 5.30 2.29
C THR A 60 -11.18 3.97 2.24
N GLY A 61 -9.98 3.93 2.84
CA GLY A 61 -9.17 2.70 2.89
C GLY A 61 -8.42 2.35 1.60
N LYS A 62 -8.12 3.34 0.74
CA LYS A 62 -7.37 3.13 -0.52
C LYS A 62 -6.05 2.37 -0.33
N GLU A 63 -5.31 2.66 0.74
CA GLU A 63 -4.06 1.95 1.06
C GLU A 63 -4.32 0.47 1.40
N LEU A 64 -5.37 0.18 2.16
CA LEU A 64 -5.75 -1.20 2.48
C LEU A 64 -6.15 -1.98 1.22
N LEU A 65 -6.84 -1.32 0.29
CA LEU A 65 -7.16 -1.93 -1.00
C LEU A 65 -5.90 -2.19 -1.84
N ALA A 66 -4.93 -1.28 -1.85
CA ALA A 66 -3.65 -1.50 -2.52
C ALA A 66 -2.88 -2.69 -1.91
N ARG A 67 -2.82 -2.77 -0.57
CA ARG A 67 -2.24 -3.93 0.15
C ARG A 67 -2.96 -5.23 -0.17
N TYR A 68 -4.29 -5.18 -0.25
CA TYR A 68 -5.12 -6.33 -0.62
C TYR A 68 -4.76 -6.85 -2.01
N ILE A 69 -4.68 -5.94 -2.99
CA ILE A 69 -4.30 -6.28 -4.37
C ILE A 69 -2.88 -6.87 -4.41
N HIS A 70 -1.92 -6.26 -3.72
CA HIS A 70 -0.54 -6.79 -3.65
C HIS A 70 -0.50 -8.23 -3.12
N ARG A 71 -1.23 -8.51 -2.02
CA ARG A 71 -1.32 -9.87 -1.44
C ARG A 71 -2.00 -10.91 -2.34
N HIS A 72 -2.83 -10.47 -3.28
CA HIS A 72 -3.49 -11.34 -4.26
C HIS A 72 -2.80 -11.36 -5.62
N SER A 73 -1.72 -10.62 -5.76
CA SER A 73 -0.88 -10.65 -6.96
C SER A 73 0.21 -11.71 -6.84
N GLU A 74 0.81 -12.06 -7.96
CA GLU A 74 2.01 -12.92 -8.01
C GLU A 74 3.30 -12.11 -7.80
N ARG A 75 3.20 -10.82 -7.43
CA ARG A 75 4.36 -9.95 -7.21
C ARG A 75 5.07 -10.35 -5.92
N GLY A 76 6.36 -10.68 -6.04
CA GLY A 76 7.24 -10.83 -4.89
C GLY A 76 7.61 -9.48 -4.26
N GLY A 77 8.35 -9.52 -3.15
CA GLY A 77 8.86 -8.32 -2.48
C GLY A 77 7.92 -7.71 -1.44
N LEU A 78 8.43 -6.68 -0.76
CA LEU A 78 7.68 -6.00 0.31
C LEU A 78 6.72 -4.96 -0.27
N PHE A 79 5.52 -4.88 0.30
CA PHE A 79 4.62 -3.76 -0.01
C PHE A 79 5.08 -2.50 0.71
N VAL A 80 5.46 -1.49 -0.08
CA VAL A 80 5.89 -0.18 0.42
C VAL A 80 4.83 0.88 0.11
N ALA A 81 4.11 1.32 1.15
CA ALA A 81 3.19 2.45 1.05
C ALA A 81 3.94 3.77 1.22
N VAL A 82 3.81 4.66 0.24
CA VAL A 82 4.39 6.00 0.30
C VAL A 82 3.29 7.05 0.20
N SER A 83 3.25 7.96 1.17
CA SER A 83 2.36 9.12 1.12
C SER A 83 3.04 10.27 0.39
N SER A 84 2.48 10.70 -0.75
CA SER A 84 3.02 11.83 -1.51
C SER A 84 3.04 13.14 -0.72
N GLY A 85 2.13 13.30 0.25
CA GLY A 85 2.10 14.48 1.13
C GLY A 85 3.18 14.48 2.21
N ALA A 86 3.85 13.35 2.44
CA ALA A 86 4.96 13.24 3.39
C ALA A 86 6.34 13.44 2.72
N ILE A 87 6.39 13.42 1.39
CA ILE A 87 7.63 13.59 0.62
C ILE A 87 7.92 15.08 0.46
N SER A 88 9.12 15.50 0.85
CA SER A 88 9.58 16.88 0.59
C SER A 88 9.82 17.10 -0.91
N PRO A 89 9.31 18.18 -1.52
CA PRO A 89 9.59 18.49 -2.93
C PRO A 89 11.08 18.65 -3.24
N GLN A 90 11.87 19.07 -2.25
CA GLN A 90 13.31 19.30 -2.40
C GLN A 90 14.13 18.01 -2.34
N TRP A 91 13.65 17.00 -1.60
CA TRP A 91 14.41 15.77 -1.30
C TRP A 91 13.75 14.50 -1.86
N GLY A 92 12.58 14.63 -2.49
CA GLY A 92 11.76 13.49 -2.87
C GLY A 92 12.44 12.54 -3.85
N GLU A 93 13.25 13.05 -4.78
CA GLU A 93 14.03 12.20 -5.69
C GLU A 93 15.06 11.37 -4.92
N ALA A 94 15.80 11.98 -4.00
CA ALA A 94 16.80 11.30 -3.19
C ALA A 94 16.19 10.28 -2.22
N GLU A 95 14.97 10.51 -1.74
CA GLU A 95 14.23 9.53 -0.93
C GLU A 95 13.72 8.37 -1.80
N LEU A 96 13.11 8.64 -2.95
CA LEU A 96 12.51 7.60 -3.79
C LEU A 96 13.57 6.73 -4.49
N PHE A 97 14.59 7.34 -5.08
CA PHE A 97 15.59 6.67 -5.91
C PHE A 97 16.92 6.44 -5.20
N GLY A 98 17.18 7.18 -4.12
CA GLY A 98 18.45 7.11 -3.40
C GLY A 98 19.45 8.13 -3.93
N HIS A 99 20.62 8.15 -3.30
CA HIS A 99 21.74 8.98 -3.72
C HIS A 99 23.07 8.29 -3.44
N VAL A 100 24.07 8.65 -4.24
CA VAL A 100 25.47 8.21 -4.06
C VAL A 100 26.22 9.28 -3.27
N ALA A 101 27.17 8.87 -2.43
CA ALA A 101 28.06 9.80 -1.72
C ALA A 101 28.67 10.82 -2.71
N GLY A 102 28.56 12.11 -2.40
CA GLY A 102 29.04 13.20 -3.25
C GLY A 102 28.04 13.74 -4.29
N ALA A 103 26.86 13.14 -4.47
CA ALA A 103 25.81 13.67 -5.37
C ALA A 103 25.04 14.88 -4.79
N HIS A 104 25.22 15.17 -3.50
CA HIS A 104 24.68 16.36 -2.83
C HIS A 104 25.65 16.85 -1.75
N VAL A 105 25.78 18.17 -1.63
CA VAL A 105 26.68 18.83 -0.66
C VAL A 105 26.23 18.48 0.77
N GLY A 106 26.94 17.55 1.40
CA GLY A 106 26.73 17.16 2.81
C GLY A 106 26.53 15.67 3.10
N GLY A 107 26.37 14.81 2.08
CA GLY A 107 26.16 13.37 2.28
C GLY A 107 27.45 12.55 2.25
N ALA A 108 27.93 12.10 3.43
CA ALA A 108 29.13 11.27 3.55
C ALA A 108 28.93 9.79 3.16
N SER A 109 27.68 9.34 2.96
CA SER A 109 27.35 7.94 2.65
C SER A 109 26.27 7.85 1.58
N SER A 110 26.38 6.82 0.72
CA SER A 110 25.34 6.45 -0.22
C SER A 110 24.16 5.82 0.52
N ARG A 111 22.93 6.03 0.01
CA ARG A 111 21.71 5.42 0.55
C ARG A 111 20.80 4.96 -0.59
N ALA A 112 20.33 3.72 -0.51
CA ALA A 112 19.32 3.21 -1.42
C ALA A 112 17.97 3.91 -1.19
N GLY A 113 17.30 4.29 -2.28
CA GLY A 113 15.95 4.83 -2.23
C GLY A 113 14.90 3.75 -2.03
N TRP A 114 13.66 4.18 -1.78
CA TRP A 114 12.55 3.29 -1.49
C TRP A 114 12.27 2.30 -2.63
N PHE A 115 12.49 2.69 -3.89
CA PHE A 115 12.38 1.79 -5.04
C PHE A 115 13.45 0.68 -5.06
N GLY A 116 14.63 0.92 -4.48
CA GLY A 116 15.72 -0.06 -4.43
C GLY A 116 15.72 -0.94 -3.19
N SER A 117 14.90 -0.62 -2.18
CA SER A 117 14.80 -1.36 -0.92
C SER A 117 13.62 -2.33 -0.83
N ALA A 118 12.72 -2.32 -1.81
CA ALA A 118 11.45 -3.07 -1.82
C ALA A 118 11.56 -4.43 -2.51
#